data_AF-H2ZIQ2-F1
#
_entry.id   AF-H2ZIQ2-F1
#
_cell.length_a   1.000
_cell.length_b   1.000
_cell.length_c   1.000
_cell.angle_alpha   90.00
_cell.angle_beta   90.00
_cell.angle_gamma   90.00
#
_symmetry.space_group_name_H-M   'P 1'
#
loop_
_entity.id
_entity.type
_entity.pdbx_description
1 polymer ?
#
loop_
_entity_poly.entity_id
_entity_poly.type
_entity_poly.pdbx_seq_one_letter_code
_entity_poly.pdbx_strand_id
1 'polypeptide(L)'
;MEFLDKLLQKFSQLKLKLPDSFQLDVEHVMQKDNWDCGIACLSMSLRYLEAKENLCFDVDAAISSHGLLKSVWTVDLAYLCSILGVKHSFTTVTLGVDNGYSEESFYVKSVNSFSDE
;
A
#
# COMPACT_ATOMS: atom_id res chain seq x y z
N MET A 1 8.52 -13.14 3.34
CA MET A 1 9.71 -12.62 4.07
C MET A 1 10.95 -13.44 3.72
N GLU A 2 10.81 -14.76 3.54
CA GLU A 2 11.94 -15.62 3.16
C GLU A 2 12.69 -15.18 1.90
N PHE A 3 12.03 -14.67 0.85
CA PHE A 3 12.72 -14.32 -0.39
C PHE A 3 13.69 -13.13 -0.22
N LEU A 4 13.22 -12.00 0.33
CA LEU A 4 14.06 -10.82 0.54
C LEU A 4 15.17 -11.11 1.55
N ASP A 5 14.88 -11.86 2.61
CA ASP A 5 15.89 -12.27 3.59
C ASP A 5 16.95 -13.19 2.95
N LYS A 6 16.53 -14.19 2.16
CA LYS A 6 17.43 -15.07 1.39
C LYS A 6 18.26 -14.28 0.38
N LEU A 7 17.66 -13.28 -0.28
CA LEU A 7 18.34 -12.40 -1.22
C LEU A 7 19.42 -11.58 -0.49
N LEU A 8 19.05 -10.87 0.57
CA LEU A 8 19.97 -10.08 1.40
C LEU A 8 21.12 -10.93 1.95
N GLN A 9 20.80 -12.13 2.45
CA GLN A 9 21.79 -13.08 2.95
C GLN A 9 22.77 -13.52 1.83
N LYS A 10 22.26 -13.79 0.63
CA LYS A 10 23.09 -14.21 -0.52
C LYS A 10 24.01 -13.08 -1.01
N PHE A 11 23.52 -11.84 -1.10
CA PHE A 11 24.36 -10.69 -1.44
C PHE A 11 25.46 -10.44 -0.40
N SER A 12 25.11 -10.58 0.89
CA SER A 12 26.06 -10.49 2.01
C SER A 12 27.16 -11.57 1.92
N GLN A 13 26.79 -12.84 1.71
CA GLN A 13 27.75 -13.94 1.55
C GLN A 13 28.69 -13.75 0.37
N LEU A 14 28.19 -13.19 -0.73
CA LEU A 14 28.96 -12.98 -1.97
C LEU A 14 29.78 -11.67 -1.96
N LYS A 15 29.71 -10.86 -0.90
CA LYS A 15 30.27 -9.48 -0.84
C LYS A 15 29.83 -8.62 -2.03
N LEU A 16 28.66 -8.88 -2.58
CA LEU A 16 28.10 -8.12 -3.68
C LEU A 16 27.34 -6.93 -3.09
N LYS A 17 27.56 -5.74 -3.66
CA LYS A 17 26.73 -4.58 -3.36
C LYS A 17 25.31 -4.86 -3.86
N LEU A 18 24.30 -4.62 -3.04
CA LEU A 18 22.91 -4.63 -3.51
C LEU A 18 22.76 -3.56 -4.60
N PRO A 19 21.97 -3.84 -5.66
CA PRO A 19 21.68 -2.82 -6.65
C PRO A 19 20.93 -1.66 -5.99
N ASP A 20 21.19 -0.43 -6.46
CA ASP A 20 20.53 0.77 -5.93
C ASP A 20 19.01 0.76 -6.21
N SER A 21 18.57 -0.03 -7.20
CA SER A 21 17.17 -0.30 -7.50
C SER A 21 16.98 -1.66 -8.16
N PHE A 22 15.81 -2.28 -7.98
CA PHE A 22 15.37 -3.44 -8.75
C PHE A 22 13.95 -3.19 -9.28
N GLN A 23 13.65 -3.71 -10.46
CA GLN A 23 12.31 -3.64 -11.04
C GLN A 23 11.63 -5.00 -10.88
N LEU A 24 10.44 -4.99 -10.28
CA LEU A 24 9.59 -6.17 -10.23
C LEU A 24 8.73 -6.24 -11.48
N ASP A 25 8.62 -7.43 -12.04
CA ASP A 25 7.64 -7.72 -13.08
C ASP A 25 6.29 -7.99 -12.43
N VAL A 26 5.44 -6.97 -12.41
CA VAL A 26 4.12 -6.98 -11.77
C VAL A 26 3.08 -6.79 -12.85
N GLU A 27 2.10 -7.68 -12.91
CA GLU A 27 0.96 -7.55 -13.83
C GLU A 27 0.18 -6.28 -13.51
N HIS A 28 -0.05 -5.45 -14.52
CA HIS A 28 -0.80 -4.22 -14.36
C HIS A 28 -2.31 -4.49 -14.19
N VAL A 29 -2.91 -3.91 -13.14
CA VAL A 29 -4.36 -3.92 -12.92
C VAL A 29 -4.89 -2.51 -13.11
N MET A 30 -5.79 -2.32 -14.08
CA MET A 30 -6.48 -1.06 -14.30
C MET A 30 -7.51 -0.80 -13.19
N GLN A 31 -7.50 0.40 -12.63
CA GLN A 31 -8.59 0.89 -11.77
C GLN A 31 -9.90 0.97 -12.55
N LYS A 32 -11.04 0.73 -11.89
CA LYS A 32 -12.37 0.71 -12.51
C LYS A 32 -13.11 2.04 -12.35
N ASP A 33 -12.82 2.78 -11.29
CA ASP A 33 -13.48 4.04 -10.94
C ASP A 33 -12.45 5.09 -10.52
N ASN A 34 -12.88 6.30 -10.16
CA ASN A 34 -11.98 7.36 -9.72
C ASN A 34 -11.48 7.22 -8.26
N TRP A 35 -12.01 6.25 -7.52
CA TRP A 35 -11.77 6.10 -6.07
C TRP A 35 -11.03 4.80 -5.71
N ASP A 36 -10.82 3.87 -6.65
CA ASP A 36 -10.30 2.52 -6.40
C ASP A 36 -8.83 2.35 -6.82
N CYS A 37 -8.11 3.43 -7.15
CA CYS A 37 -6.69 3.35 -7.54
C CYS A 37 -5.81 2.67 -6.47
N GLY A 38 -6.11 2.89 -5.19
CA GLY A 38 -5.46 2.20 -4.07
C GLY A 38 -5.72 0.68 -4.06
N ILE A 39 -6.94 0.26 -4.40
CA ILE A 39 -7.32 -1.15 -4.51
C ILE A 39 -6.63 -1.79 -5.71
N ALA A 40 -6.56 -1.10 -6.85
CA ALA A 40 -5.85 -1.58 -8.03
C ALA A 40 -4.35 -1.80 -7.73
N CYS A 41 -3.71 -0.84 -7.05
CA CYS A 41 -2.33 -0.96 -6.59
C CYS A 41 -2.11 -2.13 -5.63
N LEU A 42 -3.02 -2.32 -4.66
CA LEU A 42 -2.96 -3.45 -3.75
C LEU A 42 -3.13 -4.77 -4.51
N SER A 43 -4.07 -4.85 -5.45
CA SER A 43 -4.34 -6.04 -6.28
C SER A 43 -3.12 -6.44 -7.11
N MET A 44 -2.42 -5.48 -7.73
CA MET A 44 -1.15 -5.73 -8.43
C MET A 44 -0.11 -6.39 -7.50
N SER A 45 0.03 -5.83 -6.30
CA SER A 45 0.98 -6.32 -5.29
C SER A 45 0.62 -7.71 -4.79
N LEU A 46 -0.68 -7.99 -4.57
CA LEU A 46 -1.17 -9.29 -4.13
C LEU A 46 -1.01 -10.37 -5.21
N ARG A 47 -1.35 -10.08 -6.48
CA ARG A 47 -1.12 -11.01 -7.59
C ARG A 47 0.34 -11.41 -7.76
N TYR A 48 1.24 -10.44 -7.57
CA TYR A 48 2.67 -10.73 -7.55
C TYR A 48 3.03 -11.71 -6.42
N LEU A 49 2.47 -11.52 -5.21
CA LEU A 49 2.70 -12.44 -4.08
C LEU A 49 2.07 -13.82 -4.29
N GLU A 50 0.87 -13.90 -4.84
CA GLU A 50 0.20 -15.17 -5.19
C GLU A 50 1.09 -16.03 -6.09
N ALA A 51 1.63 -15.41 -7.15
CA ALA A 51 2.50 -16.08 -8.10
C ALA A 51 3.84 -16.53 -7.48
N LYS A 52 4.35 -15.83 -6.46
CA LYS A 52 5.65 -16.14 -5.84
C LYS A 52 5.57 -17.12 -4.67
N GLU A 53 4.49 -17.06 -3.91
CA GLU A 53 4.35 -17.78 -2.63
C GLU A 53 3.25 -18.86 -2.70
N ASN A 54 2.65 -19.11 -3.88
CA ASN A 54 1.54 -20.04 -4.10
C ASN A 54 0.36 -19.76 -3.14
N LEU A 55 0.01 -18.47 -3.04
CA LEU A 55 -1.10 -17.96 -2.23
C LEU A 55 -2.30 -17.64 -3.13
N CYS A 56 -3.46 -17.40 -2.50
CA CYS A 56 -4.67 -16.93 -3.16
C CYS A 56 -5.41 -15.99 -2.21
N PHE A 57 -5.70 -14.77 -2.65
CA PHE A 57 -6.38 -13.73 -1.89
C PHE A 57 -7.70 -13.39 -2.56
N ASP A 58 -8.81 -13.49 -1.82
CA ASP A 58 -10.11 -13.03 -2.30
C ASP A 58 -10.34 -11.57 -1.91
N VAL A 59 -9.75 -10.66 -2.70
CA VAL A 59 -9.80 -9.22 -2.46
C VAL A 59 -11.22 -8.68 -2.59
N ASP A 60 -11.98 -9.16 -3.57
CA ASP A 60 -13.36 -8.71 -3.83
C ASP A 60 -14.29 -9.13 -2.68
N ALA A 61 -14.14 -10.35 -2.15
CA ALA A 61 -14.88 -10.78 -0.96
C ALA A 61 -14.47 -9.95 0.26
N ALA A 62 -13.18 -9.71 0.48
CA ALA A 62 -12.70 -8.89 1.59
C ALA A 62 -13.25 -7.46 1.54
N ILE A 63 -13.28 -6.83 0.38
CA ILE A 63 -13.89 -5.52 0.16
C ILE A 63 -15.39 -5.55 0.49
N SER A 64 -16.11 -6.54 -0.06
CA SER A 64 -17.57 -6.64 0.07
C SER A 64 -17.99 -6.92 1.52
N SER A 65 -17.31 -7.84 2.20
CA SER A 65 -17.61 -8.22 3.59
C SER A 65 -17.34 -7.11 4.60
N HIS A 66 -16.46 -6.17 4.27
CA HIS A 66 -16.07 -5.06 5.17
C HIS A 66 -16.57 -3.69 4.70
N GLY A 67 -17.37 -3.63 3.63
CA GLY A 67 -18.02 -2.40 3.18
C GLY A 67 -17.08 -1.36 2.58
N LEU A 68 -15.93 -1.76 2.04
CA LEU A 68 -14.90 -0.87 1.48
C LEU A 68 -15.22 -0.46 0.04
N LEU A 69 -16.43 0.05 -0.19
CA LEU A 69 -17.03 0.22 -1.52
C LEU A 69 -16.96 1.66 -2.07
N LYS A 70 -16.35 2.60 -1.34
CA LYS A 70 -16.17 3.98 -1.78
C LYS A 70 -15.07 4.66 -0.97
N SER A 71 -14.39 5.63 -1.59
CA SER A 71 -13.41 6.50 -0.93
C SER A 71 -12.40 5.72 -0.09
N VAL A 72 -11.64 4.82 -0.73
CA VAL A 72 -10.65 3.99 -0.03
C VAL A 72 -9.38 4.79 0.25
N TRP A 73 -8.96 4.80 1.51
CA TRP A 73 -7.75 5.47 1.99
C TRP A 73 -6.67 4.45 2.32
N THR A 74 -5.44 4.93 2.54
CA THR A 74 -4.29 4.07 2.86
C THR A 74 -4.52 3.21 4.11
N VAL A 75 -5.30 3.70 5.09
CA VAL A 75 -5.67 2.92 6.28
C VAL A 75 -6.58 1.73 5.94
N ASP A 76 -7.50 1.88 4.98
CA ASP A 76 -8.37 0.80 4.51
C ASP A 76 -7.55 -0.27 3.77
N LEU A 77 -6.53 0.15 3.01
CA LEU A 77 -5.61 -0.77 2.35
C LEU A 77 -4.78 -1.59 3.37
N ALA A 78 -4.30 -0.95 4.43
CA ALA A 78 -3.60 -1.65 5.52
C ALA A 78 -4.55 -2.61 6.25
N TYR A 79 -5.81 -2.21 6.44
CA TYR A 79 -6.83 -3.08 7.00
C TYR A 79 -7.12 -4.29 6.09
N LEU A 80 -7.25 -4.10 4.77
CA LEU A 80 -7.36 -5.18 3.78
C LEU A 80 -6.19 -6.16 3.90
N CYS A 81 -4.95 -5.66 3.96
CA CYS A 81 -3.79 -6.52 4.18
C CYS A 81 -3.91 -7.33 5.48
N SER A 82 -4.41 -6.71 6.56
CA SER A 82 -4.58 -7.38 7.86
C SER A 82 -5.55 -8.55 7.77
N ILE A 83 -6.74 -8.35 7.18
CA ILE A 83 -7.77 -9.39 7.09
C ILE A 83 -7.43 -10.48 6.06
N LEU A 84 -6.64 -10.15 5.03
CA LEU A 84 -6.10 -11.11 4.06
C LEU A 84 -4.88 -11.88 4.59
N GLY A 85 -4.42 -11.61 5.82
CA GLY A 85 -3.24 -12.25 6.40
C GLY A 85 -1.91 -11.83 5.75
N VAL A 86 -1.90 -10.71 5.03
CA VAL A 86 -0.73 -10.18 4.34
C VAL A 86 0.11 -9.39 5.34
N LYS A 87 1.36 -9.83 5.53
CA LYS A 87 2.31 -9.10 6.38
C LYS A 87 2.66 -7.76 5.73
N HIS A 88 2.37 -6.67 6.44
CA HIS A 88 2.58 -5.30 5.96
C HIS A 88 3.06 -4.39 7.10
N SER A 89 3.44 -3.17 6.76
CA SER A 89 3.75 -2.11 7.72
C SER A 89 3.12 -0.82 7.22
N PHE A 90 2.38 -0.12 8.08
CA PHE A 90 1.80 1.17 7.78
C PHE A 90 2.68 2.26 8.41
N THR A 91 3.25 3.13 7.58
CA THR A 91 4.26 4.09 7.99
C THR A 91 3.90 5.49 7.52
N THR A 92 4.41 6.50 8.22
CA THR A 92 4.33 7.90 7.83
C THR A 92 5.74 8.48 7.75
N VAL A 93 5.97 9.38 6.81
CA VAL A 93 7.24 10.11 6.68
C VAL A 93 7.28 11.30 7.63
N THR A 94 6.12 11.90 7.92
CA THR A 94 6.00 13.11 8.73
C THR A 94 5.19 12.81 9.99
N LEU A 95 5.64 13.35 11.13
CA LEU A 95 4.85 13.41 12.34
C LEU A 95 3.90 14.61 12.24
N GLY A 96 2.60 14.34 12.16
CA GLY A 96 1.57 15.37 11.98
C GLY A 96 1.27 15.67 10.52
N VAL A 97 0.59 16.80 10.29
CA VAL A 97 0.23 17.26 8.95
C VAL A 97 1.43 17.96 8.31
N ASP A 98 1.67 17.72 7.03
CA ASP A 98 2.64 18.50 6.27
C ASP A 98 2.08 19.90 6.02
N ASN A 99 2.67 20.91 6.68
CA ASN A 99 2.28 22.32 6.57
C ASN A 99 2.36 22.86 5.14
N GLY A 100 3.09 22.21 4.23
CA GLY A 100 3.12 22.57 2.81
C GLY A 100 1.76 22.46 2.11
N TYR A 101 0.82 21.70 2.67
CA TYR A 101 -0.54 21.55 2.16
C TYR A 101 -1.55 22.52 2.79
N SER A 102 -1.11 23.46 3.63
CA SER A 102 -2.00 24.41 4.30
C SER A 102 -2.73 25.37 3.36
N GLU A 103 -2.15 25.67 2.19
CA GLU A 103 -2.73 26.56 1.17
C GLU A 103 -3.55 25.80 0.11
N GLU A 104 -3.53 24.46 0.13
CA GLU A 104 -4.28 23.66 -0.84
C GLU A 104 -5.78 23.79 -0.59
N SER A 105 -6.50 24.26 -1.61
CA SER A 105 -7.93 24.62 -1.51
C SER A 105 -8.81 23.50 -0.96
N PHE A 106 -8.41 22.24 -1.15
CA PHE A 106 -9.05 21.07 -0.58
C PHE A 106 -8.95 21.02 0.95
N TYR A 107 -7.79 21.36 1.53
CA TYR A 107 -7.53 21.26 2.97
C TYR A 107 -7.84 22.54 3.74
N VAL A 108 -7.76 23.72 3.12
CA VAL A 108 -7.97 25.04 3.76
C VAL A 108 -9.26 25.10 4.58
N LYS A 109 -10.37 24.56 4.05
CA LYS A 109 -11.67 24.56 4.76
C LYS A 109 -11.65 23.73 6.05
N SER A 110 -10.93 22.62 6.05
CA SER A 110 -10.84 21.69 7.17
C SER A 110 -9.79 22.11 8.20
N VAL A 111 -8.75 22.82 7.77
CA VAL A 111 -7.69 23.32 8.66
C VAL A 111 -8.16 24.56 9.44
N ASN A 112 -8.84 25.49 8.77
CA ASN A 112 -9.32 26.72 9.41
C ASN A 112 -10.45 26.49 10.42
N SER A 113 -11.15 25.35 10.38
CA SER A 113 -12.16 25.01 11.38
C SER A 113 -11.59 24.61 12.75
N PHE A 114 -10.27 24.39 12.86
CA PHE A 114 -9.60 24.07 14.13
C PHE A 114 -8.91 25.27 14.78
N SER A 115 -8.91 26.44 14.14
CA SER A 115 -8.29 27.67 14.66
C SER A 115 -9.27 28.61 15.38
N ASP A 116 -10.55 28.22 15.50
CA ASP A 116 -11.62 29.00 16.14
C ASP A 116 -11.98 28.51 17.57
N GLU A 117 -11.18 27.61 18.17
CA GLU A 117 -11.26 27.21 19.60
C GLU A 117 -10.02 27.70 20.38
#